data_AF-A0ABD0R4Q0-F1
#
_entry.id   AF-A0ABD0R4Q0-F1
#
_cell.length_a   1.000
_cell.length_b   1.000
_cell.length_c   1.000
_cell.angle_alpha   90.00
_cell.angle_beta   90.00
_cell.angle_gamma   90.00
#
_symmetry.space_group_name_H-M   'P 1'
#
loop_
_entity.id
_entity.type
_entity.pdbx_description
1 polymer ?
#
loop_
_entity_poly.entity_id
_entity_poly.type
_entity_poly.pdbx_seq_one_letter_code
_entity_poly.pdbx_strand_id
1 'polypeptide(L)' 'MSVVTSPAQVPPPIVNPPPPEVTNPSKPGRKTNQLQYMQNVVVKTLWKHQFAWPFYTPVDAIKLNLP' A
#
# COMPACT_ATOMS: atom_id res chain seq x y z
N MET A 1 -42.10 -18.76 22.48
CA MET A 1 -41.29 -17.56 22.24
C MET A 1 -40.10 -18.00 21.41
N SER A 2 -40.12 -17.74 20.11
CA SER A 2 -39.06 -18.15 19.19
C SER A 2 -37.99 -17.07 19.17
N VAL A 3 -36.85 -17.35 19.80
CA VAL A 3 -35.65 -16.50 19.70
C VAL A 3 -35.06 -16.68 18.32
N VAL A 4 -35.31 -15.70 17.45
CA VAL A 4 -34.58 -15.51 16.19
C VAL A 4 -33.20 -14.98 16.58
N THR A 5 -32.22 -15.87 16.68
CA THR A 5 -30.81 -15.47 16.75
C THR A 5 -30.42 -14.97 15.37
N SER A 6 -30.39 -13.65 15.19
CA SER A 6 -29.72 -12.99 14.07
C SER A 6 -28.24 -13.41 14.04
N PRO A 7 -27.67 -13.77 12.89
CA PRO A 7 -26.23 -14.01 12.81
C PRO A 7 -25.55 -12.66 13.07
N ALA A 8 -24.76 -12.58 14.13
CA ALA A 8 -23.87 -11.47 14.37
C ALA A 8 -22.96 -11.33 13.13
N GLN A 9 -23.08 -10.21 12.43
CA GLN A 9 -22.24 -9.88 11.29
C GLN A 9 -20.83 -9.65 11.83
N VAL A 10 -20.00 -10.69 11.76
CA VAL A 10 -18.56 -10.60 12.05
C VAL A 10 -18.01 -9.52 11.10
N PRO A 11 -17.40 -8.44 11.62
CA PRO A 11 -16.74 -7.46 10.77
C PRO A 11 -15.81 -8.19 9.81
N PRO A 12 -15.78 -7.80 8.51
CA PRO A 12 -14.87 -8.45 7.57
C PRO A 12 -13.46 -8.48 8.18
N PRO A 13 -12.75 -9.61 8.11
CA PRO A 13 -11.40 -9.68 8.66
C PRO A 13 -10.58 -8.55 8.03
N ILE A 14 -9.85 -7.80 8.87
CA ILE A 14 -8.91 -6.77 8.39
C ILE A 14 -7.83 -7.54 7.62
N VAL A 15 -7.84 -7.43 6.30
CA VAL A 15 -6.88 -8.08 5.41
C VAL A 15 -6.10 -7.01 4.67
N ASN A 16 -4.78 -7.13 4.64
CA ASN A 16 -3.93 -6.24 3.85
C ASN A 16 -4.29 -6.35 2.37
N PRO A 17 -4.49 -5.24 1.66
CA PRO A 17 -4.73 -5.29 0.22
C PRO A 17 -3.49 -5.86 -0.50
N PRO A 18 -3.67 -6.46 -1.69
CA PRO A 18 -2.54 -6.85 -2.52
C PRO A 18 -1.67 -5.63 -2.84
N PRO A 19 -0.35 -5.79 -2.96
CA PRO A 19 0.54 -4.69 -3.36
C PRO A 19 0.12 -4.08 -4.70
N PRO A 20 0.35 -2.77 -4.92
CA PRO A 20 0.03 -2.11 -6.18
C PRO A 20 0.87 -2.68 -7.33
N GLU A 21 0.29 -2.68 -8.52
CA GLU A 21 0.99 -3.09 -9.75
C GLU A 21 2.12 -2.10 -10.08
N VAL A 22 3.35 -2.60 -10.13
CA VAL A 22 4.56 -1.77 -10.43
C VAL A 22 4.99 -1.85 -11.89
N THR A 23 4.48 -2.81 -12.65
CA THR A 23 4.82 -2.99 -14.07
C THR A 23 3.62 -3.58 -14.79
N ASN A 24 3.20 -2.91 -15.87
CA ASN A 24 2.09 -3.34 -16.70
C ASN A 24 2.58 -3.51 -18.14
N PRO A 25 2.74 -4.74 -18.67
CA PRO A 25 3.25 -4.98 -20.02
C PRO A 25 2.35 -4.41 -21.12
N SER A 26 1.05 -4.27 -20.86
CA SER A 26 0.07 -3.73 -21.81
C SER A 26 0.09 -2.20 -21.89
N LYS A 27 0.75 -1.52 -20.94
CA LYS A 27 0.92 -0.06 -20.94
C LYS A 27 2.36 0.28 -21.34
N PRO A 28 2.59 0.95 -22.48
CA PRO A 28 3.93 1.38 -22.85
C PRO A 28 4.46 2.38 -21.82
N GLY A 29 5.63 2.09 -21.25
CA GLY A 29 6.31 3.00 -20.34
C GLY A 29 6.82 4.26 -21.05
N ARG A 30 7.21 5.28 -20.26
CA ARG A 30 7.82 6.51 -20.79
C ARG A 30 9.12 6.83 -20.05
N LYS A 31 10.13 7.28 -20.79
CA LYS A 31 11.36 7.84 -20.24
C LYS A 31 11.41 9.33 -20.59
N THR A 32 11.30 10.19 -19.57
CA THR A 32 11.45 11.64 -19.71
C THR A 32 12.53 12.12 -18.75
N ASN A 33 13.12 13.27 -19.02
CA ASN A 33 14.05 13.94 -18.12
C ASN A 33 13.43 14.20 -16.72
N GLN A 34 12.15 14.54 -16.67
CA GLN A 34 11.42 14.74 -15.41
C GLN A 34 11.30 13.44 -14.62
N LEU A 35 10.93 12.32 -15.25
CA LEU A 35 10.85 11.02 -14.59
C LEU A 35 12.23 10.53 -14.12
N GLN A 36 13.27 10.79 -14.92
CA GLN A 36 14.65 10.50 -14.52
C GLN A 36 15.08 11.34 -13.31
N TYR A 37 14.74 12.63 -13.26
CA TYR A 37 15.02 13.49 -12.11
C TYR A 37 14.26 13.01 -10.86
N MET A 38 12.98 12.65 -11.00
CA MET A 38 12.18 12.09 -9.92
C MET A 38 12.84 10.84 -9.34
N GLN A 39 13.26 9.88 -10.16
CA GLN A 39 13.90 8.66 -9.70
C GLN A 39 15.29 8.91 -9.08
N ASN A 40 16.15 9.64 -9.79
CA ASN A 40 17.57 9.72 -9.46
C ASN A 40 17.88 10.75 -8.36
N VAL A 41 17.05 11.78 -8.20
CA VAL A 41 17.26 12.87 -7.25
C VAL A 41 16.21 12.81 -6.15
N VAL A 42 14.92 12.95 -6.50
CA VAL A 42 13.85 13.12 -5.51
C VAL A 42 13.65 11.85 -4.68
N VAL A 43 13.31 10.73 -5.32
CA VAL A 43 13.06 9.45 -4.66
C VAL A 43 14.32 9.00 -3.91
N LYS A 44 15.50 9.10 -4.53
CA LYS A 44 16.77 8.74 -3.88
C LYS A 44 17.05 9.55 -2.61
N THR A 45 16.70 10.82 -2.59
CA THR A 45 16.90 11.69 -1.41
C THR A 45 15.89 11.33 -0.32
N LEU A 46 14.61 11.18 -0.68
CA LEU A 46 13.57 10.76 0.26
C LEU A 46 13.87 9.39 0.86
N TRP A 47 14.40 8.44 0.08
CA TRP A 47 14.75 7.10 0.54
C TRP A 47 15.92 7.07 1.53
N LYS A 48 16.72 8.13 1.62
CA LYS A 48 17.82 8.25 2.60
C LYS A 48 17.43 9.04 3.84
N HIS A 49 16.22 9.60 3.86
CA HIS A 49 15.76 10.43 4.96
C HIS A 49 15.55 9.58 6.23
N GLN A 50 15.83 10.14 7.41
CA GLN A 50 15.74 9.41 8.68
C GLN A 50 14.32 8.90 8.98
N PHE A 51 13.30 9.56 8.42
CA PHE A 51 11.89 9.16 8.55
C PHE A 51 11.36 8.32 7.39
N ALA A 52 12.23 7.89 6.48
CA ALA A 52 11.79 7.10 5.32
C ALA A 52 11.42 5.66 5.68
N TRP A 53 11.91 5.16 6.83
CA TRP A 53 11.78 3.77 7.23
C TRP A 53 10.34 3.20 7.21
N PRO A 54 9.26 3.93 7.56
CA PRO A 54 7.90 3.39 7.49
C PRO A 54 7.38 3.24 6.05
N PHE A 55 8.02 3.88 5.07
CA PHE A 55 7.55 3.98 3.68
C PHE A 55 8.29 3.05 2.73
N TYR A 56 9.21 2.23 3.20
CA TYR A 56 9.93 1.27 2.36
C TYR A 56 9.07 0.08 1.92
N THR A 57 8.03 -0.23 2.70
CA THR A 57 7.12 -1.34 2.44
C THR A 57 5.68 -0.86 2.52
N PRO A 58 4.74 -1.58 1.87
CA PRO A 58 3.32 -1.35 2.08
C PRO A 58 2.96 -1.41 3.57
N VAL A 59 1.94 -0.66 3.95
CA VAL A 59 1.41 -0.64 5.32
C VAL A 59 0.81 -2.01 5.63
N ASP A 60 1.25 -2.59 6.75
CA ASP A 60 0.65 -3.80 7.32
C ASP A 60 -0.38 -3.40 8.37
N ALA A 61 -1.64 -3.30 7.95
CA ALA A 61 -2.77 -2.89 8.79
C ALA A 61 -3.05 -3.88 9.93
N ILE A 62 -2.81 -5.17 9.72
CA ILE A 62 -3.00 -6.22 10.74
C ILE A 62 -1.97 -6.04 11.85
N LYS A 63 -0.69 -5.94 11.49
CA LYS A 63 0.40 -5.77 12.45
C LYS A 63 0.28 -4.47 13.24
N LEU A 64 -0.22 -3.42 12.59
CA LEU A 64 -0.41 -2.11 13.20
C LEU A 64 -1.77 -1.94 13.91
N ASN A 65 -2.64 -2.96 13.88
CA ASN A 65 -3.98 -2.94 14.45
C ASN A 65 -4.78 -1.69 14.04
N LEU A 66 -4.75 -1.38 12.74
CA LEU A 66 -5.48 -0.25 12.16
C LEU A 66 -6.95 -0.63 11.91
N PRO A 67 -7.90 0.27 12.20
CA PRO A 67 -9.33 0.03 12.04
C PRO A 67 -9.78 -0.03 10.57
#